data_AF-B0N3Y3-F1
#
_entry.id   AF-B0N3Y3-F1
#
_cell.length_a   1.000
_cell.length_b   1.000
_cell.length_c   1.000
_cell.angle_alpha   90.00
_cell.angle_beta   90.00
_cell.angle_gamma   90.00
#
_symmetry.space_group_name_H-M   'P 1'
#
loop_
_entity.id
_entity.type
_entity.pdbx_description
1 polymer ?
#
loop_
_entity_poly.entity_id
_entity_poly.type
_entity_poly.pdbx_seq_one_letter_code
_entity_poly.pdbx_strand_id
1 'polypeptide(L)'
;MNKKHTSMRLGIGAPSIFMIFVILVMCVLAILSYLRANSYYESSVRQANITSQYYESESRLLTKYYQLDSQNLEYSLENLQIEYQKEDDLYMLEDKINDSQVLQLSFVQENDSLKIISLKTINLEE
;
A
#
# COMPACT_ATOMS: atom_id res chain seq x y z
N MET A 1 2.57 10.44 79.86
CA MET A 1 1.98 9.43 78.96
C MET A 1 0.77 10.06 78.26
N ASN A 2 0.86 10.38 76.96
CA ASN A 2 -0.23 10.30 75.97
C ASN A 2 0.24 10.89 74.62
N LYS A 3 0.75 10.03 73.73
CA LYS A 3 0.92 10.39 72.31
C LYS A 3 -0.46 10.35 71.67
N LYS A 4 -1.06 11.51 71.41
CA LYS A 4 -2.27 11.58 70.58
C LYS A 4 -1.88 11.21 69.15
N HIS A 5 -2.16 9.96 68.77
CA HIS A 5 -2.21 9.57 67.37
C HIS A 5 -3.27 10.44 66.68
N THR A 6 -2.83 11.49 65.99
CA THR A 6 -3.63 12.14 64.97
C THR A 6 -3.79 11.13 63.84
N SER A 7 -4.78 10.24 63.99
CA SER A 7 -5.28 9.44 62.89
C SER A 7 -5.78 10.43 61.85
N MET A 8 -4.98 10.68 60.82
CA MET A 8 -5.40 11.39 59.62
C MET A 8 -6.49 10.53 58.98
N ARG A 9 -7.74 10.76 59.39
CA ARG A 9 -8.92 10.21 58.72
C ARG A 9 -8.96 10.90 57.37
N LEU A 10 -8.27 10.34 56.38
CA LEU A 10 -8.43 10.70 54.99
C LEU A 10 -9.93 10.52 54.71
N GLY A 11 -10.68 11.63 54.65
CA GLY A 11 -12.10 11.59 54.36
C GLY A 11 -12.30 10.81 53.07
N ILE A 12 -13.33 9.96 53.03
CA ILE A 12 -13.66 9.05 51.91
C ILE A 12 -13.67 9.76 50.54
N GLY A 13 -13.78 11.10 50.51
CA GLY A 13 -13.69 11.95 49.32
C GLY A 13 -12.33 11.99 48.61
N ALA A 14 -11.18 12.01 49.31
CA ALA A 14 -9.89 12.18 48.62
C ALA A 14 -9.47 10.93 47.80
N PRO A 15 -9.56 9.68 48.33
CA PRO A 15 -9.31 8.48 47.53
C PRO A 15 -10.29 8.27 46.37
N SER A 16 -11.56 8.64 46.55
CA SER A 16 -12.60 8.47 45.52
C SER A 16 -12.44 9.44 44.35
N ILE A 17 -12.10 10.71 44.63
CA ILE A 17 -11.76 11.69 43.58
C ILE A 17 -10.54 11.22 42.78
N PHE A 18 -9.50 10.71 43.47
CA PHE A 18 -8.32 10.18 42.80
C PHE A 18 -8.65 8.98 41.90
N MET A 19 -9.53 8.07 42.35
CA MET A 19 -9.98 6.96 41.50
C MET A 19 -10.73 7.44 40.26
N ILE A 20 -11.63 8.41 40.38
CA ILE A 20 -12.36 8.99 39.23
C ILE A 20 -11.37 9.61 38.24
N PHE A 21 -10.37 10.33 38.74
CA PHE A 21 -9.33 10.91 37.90
C PHE A 21 -8.53 9.84 37.14
N VAL A 22 -8.12 8.77 37.81
CA VAL A 22 -7.40 7.65 37.18
C VAL A 22 -8.28 6.97 36.11
N ILE A 23 -9.56 6.75 36.40
CA ILE A 23 -10.51 6.18 35.43
C ILE A 23 -10.64 7.10 34.22
N LEU A 24 -10.78 8.41 34.42
CA LEU A 24 -10.83 9.38 33.32
C LEU A 24 -9.57 9.36 32.46
N VAL A 25 -8.38 9.32 33.09
CA VAL A 25 -7.11 9.21 32.37
C VAL A 25 -7.06 7.91 31.56
N MET A 26 -7.44 6.78 32.16
CA MET A 26 -7.51 5.49 31.46
C MET A 26 -8.49 5.51 30.29
N CYS A 27 -9.67 6.13 30.46
CA CYS A 27 -10.65 6.30 29.39
C CYS A 27 -10.09 7.14 28.24
N VAL A 28 -9.41 8.25 28.53
CA VAL A 28 -8.77 9.08 27.51
C VAL A 28 -7.69 8.29 26.77
N LEU A 29 -6.83 7.57 27.48
CA LEU A 29 -5.79 6.73 26.87
C LEU A 29 -6.37 5.61 26.01
N ALA A 30 -7.47 4.99 26.46
CA ALA A 30 -8.17 3.95 25.70
C ALA A 30 -8.75 4.50 24.38
N ILE A 31 -9.42 5.66 24.43
CA ILE A 31 -9.96 6.32 23.23
C ILE A 31 -8.83 6.69 22.26
N LEU A 32 -7.73 7.28 22.76
CA LEU A 32 -6.58 7.63 21.91
C LEU A 32 -5.92 6.39 21.29
N SER A 33 -5.82 5.30 22.05
CA SER A 33 -5.27 4.03 21.57
C SER A 33 -6.15 3.43 20.47
N TYR A 34 -7.48 3.46 20.66
CA TYR A 34 -8.43 3.01 19.64
C TYR A 34 -8.35 3.86 18.37
N LEU A 35 -8.37 5.19 18.48
CA LEU A 35 -8.27 6.09 17.32
C LEU A 35 -6.97 5.87 16.53
N ARG A 36 -5.85 5.67 17.24
CA ARG A 36 -4.57 5.35 16.61
C ARG A 36 -4.62 4.00 15.91
N ALA A 37 -5.16 2.97 16.55
CA ALA A 37 -5.29 1.64 15.95
C ALA A 37 -6.16 1.67 14.69
N ASN A 38 -7.28 2.40 14.71
CA ASN A 38 -8.14 2.56 13.53
C ASN A 38 -7.42 3.27 12.38
N SER A 39 -6.71 4.37 12.68
CA SER A 39 -5.93 5.09 11.67
C SER A 39 -4.84 4.21 11.03
N TYR A 40 -4.14 3.40 11.84
CA TYR A 40 -3.16 2.45 11.30
C TYR A 40 -3.79 1.34 10.49
N TYR A 41 -4.95 0.83 10.92
CA TYR A 41 -5.68 -0.17 10.16
C TYR A 41 -6.08 0.37 8.78
N GLU A 42 -6.71 1.54 8.72
CA GLU A 42 -7.08 2.18 7.44
C GLU A 42 -5.88 2.44 6.54
N SER A 43 -4.77 2.93 7.10
CA SER A 43 -3.52 3.13 6.36
C SER A 43 -2.95 1.82 5.82
N SER A 44 -2.99 0.75 6.62
CA SER A 44 -2.48 -0.57 6.24
C SER A 44 -3.33 -1.19 5.13
N VAL A 45 -4.66 -1.12 5.24
CA VAL A 45 -5.58 -1.59 4.20
C VAL A 45 -5.37 -0.82 2.90
N ARG A 46 -5.20 0.51 2.97
CA ARG A 46 -4.92 1.32 1.78
C ARG A 46 -3.61 0.92 1.11
N GLN A 47 -2.54 0.74 1.88
CA GLN A 47 -1.26 0.28 1.35
C GLN A 47 -1.37 -1.11 0.72
N ALA A 48 -2.03 -2.05 1.40
CA ALA A 48 -2.26 -3.39 0.87
C ALA A 48 -3.02 -3.34 -0.47
N ASN A 49 -4.04 -2.47 -0.59
CA ASN A 49 -4.78 -2.30 -1.82
C ASN A 49 -3.91 -1.74 -2.96
N ILE A 50 -3.13 -0.69 -2.70
CA ILE A 50 -2.20 -0.11 -3.69
C ILE A 50 -1.20 -1.17 -4.16
N THR A 51 -0.65 -1.93 -3.22
CA THR A 51 0.29 -3.02 -3.52
C THR A 51 -0.37 -4.14 -4.32
N SER A 52 -1.61 -4.54 -3.99
CA SER A 52 -2.36 -5.54 -4.77
C SER A 52 -2.57 -5.09 -6.20
N GLN A 53 -3.03 -3.84 -6.39
CA GLN A 53 -3.26 -3.25 -7.71
C GLN A 53 -1.98 -3.24 -8.55
N TYR A 54 -0.84 -2.92 -7.95
CA TYR A 54 0.46 -2.97 -8.62
C TYR A 54 0.77 -4.38 -9.13
N TYR A 55 0.71 -5.39 -8.26
CA TYR A 55 1.05 -6.76 -8.62
C TYR A 55 0.04 -7.40 -9.60
N GLU A 56 -1.24 -7.02 -9.51
CA GLU A 56 -2.24 -7.43 -10.48
C GLU A 56 -1.93 -6.87 -11.87
N SER A 57 -1.52 -5.60 -11.95
CA SER A 57 -1.10 -4.96 -13.21
C SER A 57 0.18 -5.60 -13.76
N GLU A 58 1.17 -5.85 -12.90
CA GLU A 58 2.41 -6.56 -13.28
C GLU A 58 2.10 -7.95 -13.84
N SER A 59 1.26 -8.72 -13.16
CA SER A 59 0.84 -10.05 -13.61
C SER A 59 0.17 -10.01 -14.99
N ARG A 60 -0.72 -9.04 -15.23
CA ARG A 60 -1.36 -8.85 -16.54
C ARG A 60 -0.33 -8.51 -17.64
N LEU A 61 0.61 -7.61 -17.36
CA LEU A 61 1.66 -7.23 -18.31
C LEU A 61 2.59 -8.40 -18.63
N LEU A 62 3.05 -9.12 -17.61
CA LEU A 62 3.92 -10.28 -17.79
C LEU A 62 3.19 -11.39 -18.55
N THR A 63 1.90 -11.61 -18.27
CA THR A 63 1.10 -12.58 -19.02
C THR A 63 1.02 -12.22 -20.50
N LYS A 64 0.76 -10.95 -20.83
CA LYS A 64 0.78 -10.46 -22.23
C LYS A 64 2.17 -10.66 -22.85
N TYR A 65 3.23 -10.28 -22.14
CA TYR A 65 4.61 -10.41 -22.60
C TYR A 65 5.01 -11.85 -22.91
N TYR A 66 4.68 -12.80 -22.03
CA TYR A 66 5.02 -14.21 -22.23
C TYR A 66 4.20 -14.90 -23.33
N GLN A 67 3.11 -14.28 -23.80
CA GLN A 67 2.34 -14.77 -24.94
C GLN A 67 2.91 -14.32 -26.29
N LEU A 68 3.86 -13.38 -26.31
CA LEU A 68 4.47 -12.88 -27.52
C LEU A 68 5.40 -13.94 -28.14
N ASP A 69 5.27 -14.15 -29.45
CA ASP A 69 6.20 -14.97 -30.21
C ASP A 69 7.45 -14.14 -30.54
N SER A 70 8.61 -14.59 -30.05
CA SER A 70 9.89 -13.91 -30.31
C SER A 70 10.35 -14.01 -31.77
N GLN A 71 9.79 -14.92 -32.57
CA GLN A 71 10.08 -15.05 -34.00
C GLN A 71 9.18 -14.18 -34.87
N ASN A 72 7.97 -13.85 -34.40
CA ASN A 72 6.97 -13.06 -35.14
C ASN A 72 6.33 -12.00 -34.25
N LEU A 73 7.15 -11.17 -33.60
CA LEU A 73 6.73 -10.24 -32.56
C LEU A 73 5.62 -9.28 -33.02
N GLU A 74 5.79 -8.63 -34.17
CA GLU A 74 4.81 -7.69 -34.72
C GLU A 74 3.46 -8.37 -34.99
N TYR A 75 3.49 -9.57 -35.55
CA TYR A 75 2.28 -10.35 -35.79
C TYR A 75 1.58 -10.76 -34.50
N SER A 76 2.35 -11.18 -33.48
CA SER A 76 1.78 -11.50 -32.16
C SER A 76 1.15 -10.28 -31.50
N LEU A 77 1.78 -9.11 -31.58
CA LEU A 77 1.24 -7.87 -31.02
C LEU A 77 -0.08 -7.48 -31.69
N GLU A 78 -0.16 -7.55 -33.03
CA GLU A 78 -1.37 -7.24 -33.79
C GLU A 78 -2.49 -8.26 -33.57
N ASN A 79 -2.17 -9.56 -33.61
CA ASN A 79 -3.16 -10.64 -33.50
C ASN A 79 -3.76 -10.71 -32.08
N LEU A 80 -2.94 -10.47 -31.06
CA LEU A 80 -3.41 -10.41 -29.66
C LEU A 80 -4.06 -9.07 -29.31
N GLN A 81 -4.12 -8.12 -30.24
CA GLN A 81 -4.64 -6.76 -30.04
C GLN A 81 -4.01 -6.08 -28.82
N ILE A 82 -2.71 -6.28 -28.63
CA ILE A 82 -1.98 -5.69 -27.52
C ILE A 82 -1.61 -4.26 -27.91
N GLU A 83 -2.13 -3.28 -27.19
CA GLU A 83 -1.69 -1.89 -27.35
C GLU A 83 -0.23 -1.78 -26.88
N TYR A 84 0.62 -1.21 -27.74
CA TYR A 84 2.03 -1.00 -27.46
C TYR A 84 2.50 0.33 -28.05
N GLN A 85 3.55 0.87 -27.46
CA GLN A 85 4.33 1.97 -28.02
C GLN A 85 5.70 1.42 -28.43
N LYS A 86 6.22 1.87 -29.57
CA LYS A 86 7.54 1.49 -30.07
C LYS A 86 8.37 2.75 -30.31
N GLU A 87 9.55 2.79 -29.71
CA GLU A 87 10.54 3.83 -29.90
C GLU A 87 11.88 3.17 -30.27
N ASP A 88 12.31 3.37 -31.52
CA ASP A 88 13.43 2.63 -32.14
C ASP A 88 13.27 1.10 -32.01
N ASP A 89 14.12 0.45 -31.20
CA ASP A 89 14.11 -0.99 -30.93
C ASP A 89 13.43 -1.35 -29.59
N LEU A 90 12.94 -0.35 -28.86
CA LEU A 90 12.30 -0.53 -27.55
C LEU A 90 10.78 -0.62 -27.70
N TYR A 91 10.23 -1.73 -27.22
CA TYR A 91 8.79 -1.97 -27.13
C TYR A 91 8.31 -1.69 -25.71
N MET A 92 7.19 -1.00 -25.58
CA MET A 92 6.60 -0.60 -24.31
C MET A 92 5.15 -1.04 -24.23
N LEU A 93 4.84 -1.88 -23.23
CA LEU A 93 3.47 -2.26 -22.88
C LEU A 93 3.06 -1.51 -21.62
N GLU A 94 1.81 -1.08 -21.59
CA GLU A 94 1.25 -0.34 -20.46
C GLU A 94 -0.01 -1.01 -19.93
N ASP A 95 -0.17 -0.96 -18.61
CA ASP A 95 -1.37 -1.42 -17.94
C ASP A 95 -1.66 -0.51 -16.74
N LYS A 96 -2.93 -0.15 -16.56
CA LYS A 96 -3.32 0.75 -15.47
C LYS A 96 -3.19 0.02 -14.12
N ILE A 97 -2.50 0.66 -13.18
CA ILE A 97 -2.49 0.25 -11.78
C ILE A 97 -3.75 0.82 -11.11
N ASN A 98 -3.98 2.13 -11.30
CA ASN A 98 -5.12 2.88 -10.79
C ASN A 98 -5.37 4.11 -11.70
N ASP A 99 -6.25 5.01 -11.28
CA ASP A 99 -6.65 6.17 -12.10
C ASP A 99 -5.51 7.18 -12.34
N SER A 100 -4.49 7.22 -11.49
CA SER A 100 -3.37 8.16 -11.58
C SER A 100 -2.03 7.51 -11.92
N GLN A 101 -1.96 6.18 -12.03
CA GLN A 101 -0.71 5.45 -12.22
C GLN A 101 -0.85 4.32 -13.22
N VAL A 102 0.16 4.21 -14.08
CA VAL A 102 0.33 3.15 -15.07
C VAL A 102 1.63 2.40 -14.78
N LEU A 103 1.60 1.09 -14.99
CA LEU A 103 2.81 0.26 -15.02
C LEU A 103 3.25 0.11 -16.47
N GLN A 104 4.51 0.43 -16.76
CA GLN A 104 5.11 0.29 -18.07
C GLN A 104 6.18 -0.81 -18.05
N LEU A 105 6.03 -1.79 -18.93
CA LEU A 105 7.01 -2.85 -19.20
C LEU A 105 7.71 -2.54 -20.50
N SER A 106 9.02 -2.31 -20.44
CA SER A 106 9.87 -2.05 -21.60
C SER A 106 10.73 -3.27 -21.92
N PHE A 107 10.78 -3.68 -23.17
CA PHE A 107 11.53 -4.85 -23.62
C PHE A 107 12.09 -4.67 -25.04
N VAL A 108 13.10 -5.46 -25.38
CA VAL A 108 13.75 -5.47 -26.70
C VAL A 108 13.77 -6.89 -27.26
N GLN A 109 13.90 -6.99 -28.58
CA GLN A 109 14.13 -8.25 -29.27
C GLN A 109 15.63 -8.39 -29.60
N GLU A 110 16.31 -9.33 -28.94
CA GLU A 110 17.73 -9.65 -29.16
C GLU A 110 17.87 -11.12 -29.58
N ASN A 111 18.45 -11.39 -30.75
CA ASN A 111 18.79 -12.76 -31.23
C ASN A 111 17.61 -13.76 -31.10
N ASP A 112 16.46 -13.45 -31.70
CA ASP A 112 15.24 -14.26 -31.65
C ASP A 112 14.68 -14.51 -30.24
N SER A 113 15.08 -13.69 -29.26
CA SER A 113 14.59 -13.72 -27.89
C SER A 113 14.08 -12.35 -27.44
N LEU A 114 13.04 -12.36 -26.60
CA LEU A 114 12.54 -11.14 -25.97
C LEU A 114 13.21 -10.98 -24.61
N LYS A 115 13.64 -9.75 -24.31
CA LYS A 115 14.32 -9.42 -23.07
C LYS A 115 13.73 -8.18 -22.44
N ILE A 116 13.24 -8.34 -21.21
CA ILE A 116 12.75 -7.23 -20.40
C ILE A 116 13.94 -6.33 -20.03
N ILE A 117 13.82 -5.04 -20.33
CA ILE A 117 14.79 -4.00 -19.97
C ILE A 117 14.39 -3.32 -18.67
N SER A 118 13.10 -3.01 -18.50
CA SER A 118 12.63 -2.40 -17.26
C SER A 118 11.14 -2.60 -17.03
N LEU A 119 10.76 -2.53 -15.74
CA LEU A 119 9.38 -2.41 -15.29
C LEU A 119 9.30 -1.18 -14.37
N LYS A 120 8.50 -0.17 -14.75
CA LYS A 120 8.46 1.12 -14.05
C LYS A 120 7.04 1.63 -13.88
N THR A 121 6.76 2.23 -12.73
CA THR A 121 5.52 2.97 -12.50
C THR A 121 5.66 4.38 -13.04
N ILE A 122 4.68 4.81 -13.84
CA ILE A 122 4.55 6.15 -14.39
C ILE A 122 3.32 6.79 -13.76
N ASN A 123 3.47 8.00 -13.23
CA ASN A 123 2.34 8.79 -12.77
C ASN A 123 1.75 9.54 -13.96
N LEU A 124 0.45 9.43 -14.15
CA LEU A 124 -0.31 10.25 -15.08
C LEU A 124 -0.42 11.63 -14.43
N GLU A 125 0.35 12.61 -14.89
CA GLU A 125 0.18 13.99 -14.47
C GLU A 125 -1.23 14.48 -14.88
N GLU A 126 -1.91 15.20 -13.98
CA GLU A 126 -3.15 15.95 -14.29
C GLU A 126 -2.86 17.17 -15.16
#